data_AF-A0A449AV94-F1
#
_entry.id   AF-A0A449AV94-F1
#
_cell.length_a   1.000
_cell.length_b   1.000
_cell.length_c   1.000
_cell.angle_alpha   90.00
_cell.angle_beta   90.00
_cell.angle_gamma   90.00
#
_symmetry.space_group_name_H-M   'P 1'
#
loop_
_entity.id
_entity.type
_entity.pdbx_description
1 polymer ?
#
loop_
_entity_poly.entity_id
_entity_poly.type
_entity_poly.pdbx_seq_one_letter_code
_entity_poly.pdbx_strand_id
1 'polypeptide(L)'
;MELLNKLSEKLGLSTQEIAERLGLPENYKRIELLNSLGIYSIFETKEELTNYLNSKIVNKMEENEKLSKELELYTNQVESLAQETTKNKSRLMEVVEQEFNKISFLNSPTVDLLNIDELDFKNLNKSILKQAEKNNWKVAEAQPEKKDDKKEFAFYPKGVISTF
;
A
#
# COMPACT_ATOMS: atom_id res chain seq x y z
N MET A 1 25.89 50.09 -21.91
CA MET A 1 26.89 50.83 -22.71
C MET A 1 28.31 50.54 -22.24
N GLU A 2 28.67 50.69 -20.96
CA GLU A 2 30.03 50.40 -20.46
C GLU A 2 30.54 48.97 -20.76
N LEU A 3 29.68 47.96 -20.66
CA LEU A 3 30.05 46.56 -20.91
C LEU A 3 30.42 46.30 -22.37
N LEU A 4 29.64 46.86 -23.31
CA LEU A 4 29.90 46.70 -24.75
C LEU A 4 31.20 47.40 -25.16
N ASN A 5 31.46 48.57 -24.57
CA ASN A 5 32.73 49.28 -24.78
C ASN A 5 33.92 48.50 -24.25
N LYS A 6 33.80 47.90 -23.05
CA LYS A 6 34.85 47.03 -22.49
C LYS A 6 35.09 45.78 -23.35
N LEU A 7 34.04 45.21 -23.93
CA LEU A 7 34.16 44.10 -24.89
C LEU A 7 34.87 44.55 -26.18
N SER A 8 34.52 45.73 -26.70
CA SER A 8 35.16 46.36 -27.85
C SER A 8 36.67 46.54 -27.64
N GLU A 9 37.07 47.12 -26.52
CA GLU A 9 38.48 47.31 -26.17
C GLU A 9 39.24 45.98 -26.02
N LYS A 10 38.62 44.97 -25.40
CA LYS A 10 39.27 43.68 -25.14
C LYS A 10 39.40 42.81 -26.38
N LEU A 11 38.43 42.89 -27.30
CA LEU A 11 38.39 42.07 -28.50
C LEU A 11 39.00 42.78 -29.72
N GLY A 12 39.29 44.09 -29.62
CA GLY A 12 39.81 44.89 -30.73
C GLY A 12 38.80 45.05 -31.87
N LEU A 13 37.51 44.86 -31.59
CA LEU A 13 36.42 44.98 -32.55
C LEU A 13 35.62 46.25 -32.26
N SER A 14 34.96 46.82 -33.27
CA SER A 14 34.05 47.94 -33.03
C SER A 14 32.82 47.51 -32.21
N THR A 15 32.22 48.45 -31.49
CA THR A 15 30.99 48.20 -30.72
C THR A 15 29.84 47.73 -31.61
N GLN A 16 29.72 48.27 -32.82
CA GLN A 16 28.76 47.83 -33.83
C GLN A 16 29.01 46.40 -34.29
N GLU A 17 30.25 46.05 -34.59
CA GLU A 17 30.60 44.69 -35.03
C GLU A 17 30.33 43.65 -33.94
N ILE A 18 30.55 43.99 -32.66
CA ILE A 18 30.19 43.13 -31.54
C ILE A 18 28.68 42.99 -31.41
N ALA A 19 27.92 44.09 -31.54
CA ALA A 19 26.47 44.06 -31.45
C ALA A 19 25.86 43.19 -32.56
N GLU A 20 26.36 43.28 -33.79
CA GLU A 20 25.96 42.45 -34.92
C GLU A 20 26.27 40.96 -34.68
N ARG A 21 27.49 40.65 -34.22
CA ARG A 21 27.90 39.26 -33.92
C ARG A 21 27.10 38.64 -32.77
N LEU A 22 26.64 39.45 -31.83
CA LEU A 22 25.76 39.04 -30.73
C LEU A 22 24.27 39.08 -31.13
N GLY A 23 23.93 39.55 -32.33
CA GLY A 23 22.54 39.63 -32.81
C GLY A 23 21.67 40.62 -32.05
N LEU A 24 22.26 41.72 -31.54
CA LEU A 24 21.55 42.70 -30.72
C LEU A 24 20.78 43.72 -31.59
N PRO A 25 19.51 44.04 -31.26
CA PRO A 25 18.76 45.10 -31.93
C PRO A 25 19.33 46.50 -31.63
N GLU A 26 19.09 47.51 -32.50
CA GLU A 26 19.67 48.86 -32.35
C GLU A 26 19.42 49.51 -30.97
N ASN A 27 18.28 49.21 -30.33
CA ASN A 27 17.89 49.74 -29.03
C ASN A 27 17.86 48.66 -27.93
N TYR A 28 18.83 47.73 -27.98
CA TYR A 28 18.84 46.60 -27.06
C TYR A 28 18.92 47.04 -25.59
N LYS A 29 18.18 46.33 -24.74
CA LYS A 29 18.24 46.48 -23.28
C LYS A 29 19.43 45.72 -22.70
N ARG A 30 19.89 46.09 -21.51
CA ARG A 30 21.00 45.42 -20.81
C ARG A 30 20.78 43.90 -20.72
N ILE A 31 19.55 43.47 -20.45
CA ILE A 31 19.21 42.05 -20.34
C ILE A 31 19.39 41.28 -21.66
N GLU A 32 19.17 41.92 -22.81
CA GLU A 32 19.33 41.30 -24.13
C GLU A 32 20.82 41.08 -24.45
N LEU A 33 21.68 42.05 -24.10
CA LEU A 33 23.14 41.87 -24.16
C LEU A 33 23.59 40.71 -23.26
N LEU A 34 23.07 40.61 -22.05
CA LEU A 34 23.45 39.54 -21.12
C LEU A 34 22.97 38.17 -21.60
N ASN A 35 21.76 38.07 -22.13
CA ASN A 35 21.22 36.85 -22.72
C ASN A 35 22.05 36.40 -23.93
N SER A 36 22.49 37.33 -24.79
CA SER A 36 23.36 37.01 -25.94
C SER A 36 24.73 36.47 -25.52
N LEU A 37 25.18 36.80 -24.31
CA LEU A 37 26.40 36.29 -23.68
C LEU A 37 26.16 34.99 -22.89
N GLY A 38 24.96 34.41 -22.94
CA GLY A 38 24.59 33.20 -22.24
C GLY A 38 24.29 33.38 -20.75
N ILE A 39 24.04 34.61 -20.30
CA ILE A 39 23.75 34.94 -18.90
C ILE A 39 22.24 35.16 -18.74
N TYR A 40 21.56 34.18 -18.13
CA TYR A 40 20.10 34.14 -18.03
C TYR A 40 19.55 34.48 -16.64
N SER A 41 20.42 34.64 -15.64
CA SER A 41 20.05 34.83 -14.23
C SER A 41 20.60 36.15 -13.69
N ILE A 42 20.12 37.26 -14.24
CA ILE A 42 20.36 38.59 -13.69
C ILE A 42 19.00 39.20 -13.34
N PHE A 43 18.84 39.51 -12.06
CA PHE A 43 17.73 40.32 -11.57
C PHE A 43 18.18 41.77 -11.60
N GLU A 44 17.48 42.63 -12.33
CA GLU A 44 17.86 44.04 -12.45
C GLU A 44 17.57 44.80 -11.16
N THR A 45 16.59 44.33 -10.38
CA THR A 45 16.22 44.91 -9.10
C THR A 45 16.18 43.86 -7.98
N LYS A 46 16.33 44.35 -6.73
CA LYS A 46 16.13 43.54 -5.53
C LYS A 46 14.71 42.96 -5.46
N GLU A 47 13.73 43.68 -6.00
CA GLU A 47 12.33 43.28 -6.02
C GLU A 47 12.09 42.09 -6.95
N GLU A 48 12.66 42.08 -8.16
CA GLU A 48 12.61 40.94 -9.09
C GLU A 48 13.23 39.67 -8.49
N LEU A 49 14.39 39.80 -7.85
CA LEU A 49 15.02 38.69 -7.13
C LEU A 49 14.12 38.18 -6.00
N THR A 50 13.52 39.09 -5.23
CA THR A 50 12.65 38.76 -4.10
C THR A 50 11.39 38.03 -4.58
N ASN A 51 10.78 38.48 -5.67
CA ASN A 51 9.60 37.85 -6.26
C ASN A 51 9.92 36.45 -6.81
N TYR A 52 11.06 36.28 -7.49
CA TYR A 52 11.51 34.98 -7.94
C TYR A 52 11.75 34.00 -6.78
N LEU A 53 12.48 34.44 -5.75
CA LEU A 53 12.73 33.63 -4.55
C LEU A 53 11.42 33.26 -3.85
N ASN A 54 10.53 34.22 -3.64
CA ASN A 54 9.23 33.98 -3.02
C ASN A 54 8.39 32.98 -3.81
N SER A 55 8.32 33.10 -5.14
CA SER A 55 7.56 32.16 -5.97
C SER A 55 8.11 30.73 -5.88
N LYS A 56 9.44 30.57 -5.85
CA LYS A 56 10.08 29.25 -5.71
C LYS A 56 9.89 28.67 -4.31
N ILE A 57 9.92 29.52 -3.27
CA ILE A 57 9.73 29.10 -1.89
C ILE A 57 8.27 28.68 -1.67
N VAL A 58 7.30 29.48 -2.12
CA VAL A 58 5.86 29.17 -1.98
C VAL A 58 5.53 27.85 -2.66
N ASN A 59 5.96 27.66 -3.92
CA ASN A 59 5.71 26.40 -4.64
C ASN A 59 6.30 25.19 -3.90
N LYS A 60 7.49 25.33 -3.32
CA LYS A 60 8.12 24.26 -2.53
C LYS A 60 7.43 24.02 -1.19
N MET A 61 6.89 25.06 -0.56
CA MET A 61 6.11 24.93 0.68
C MET A 61 4.80 24.19 0.41
N GLU A 62 4.07 24.57 -0.65
CA GLU A 62 2.83 23.89 -1.06
C GLU A 62 3.07 22.41 -1.41
N GLU A 63 4.15 22.12 -2.14
CA GLU A 63 4.55 20.75 -2.47
C GLU A 63 4.85 19.93 -1.19
N ASN A 64 5.60 20.51 -0.24
CA ASN A 64 5.89 19.87 1.04
C ASN A 64 4.63 19.64 1.89
N GLU A 65 3.71 20.60 1.96
CA GLU A 65 2.45 20.41 2.67
C GLU A 65 1.61 19.28 2.06
N LYS A 66 1.54 19.22 0.73
CA LYS A 66 0.83 18.15 0.03
C LYS A 66 1.44 16.78 0.33
N LEU A 67 2.76 16.66 0.20
CA LEU A 67 3.48 15.42 0.50
C LEU A 67 3.32 15.00 1.96
N SER A 68 3.30 15.97 2.89
CA SER A 68 3.12 15.70 4.32
C SER A 68 1.72 15.14 4.62
N LYS A 69 0.68 15.71 4.00
CA LYS A 69 -0.70 15.19 4.12
C LYS A 69 -0.85 13.80 3.51
N GLU A 70 -0.23 13.55 2.36
CA GLU A 70 -0.22 12.22 1.74
C GLU A 70 0.47 11.20 2.65
N LEU A 71 1.62 11.56 3.22
CA LEU A 71 2.36 10.70 4.17
C LEU A 71 1.52 10.34 5.39
N GLU A 72 0.83 11.33 5.99
CA GLU A 72 -0.05 11.10 7.13
C GLU A 72 -1.20 10.14 6.77
N LEU A 73 -1.83 10.33 5.61
CA LEU A 73 -2.90 9.47 5.12
C LEU A 73 -2.43 8.03 4.90
N TYR A 74 -1.27 7.84 4.27
CA TYR A 74 -0.70 6.50 4.07
C TYR A 74 -0.31 5.85 5.39
N THR A 75 0.24 6.62 6.35
CA THR A 75 0.59 6.10 7.68
C THR A 75 -0.66 5.56 8.38
N ASN A 76 -1.74 6.34 8.40
CA ASN A 76 -3.02 5.92 8.99
C ASN A 76 -3.61 4.69 8.30
N GLN A 77 -3.50 4.59 6.97
CA GLN A 77 -3.94 3.41 6.21
C GLN A 77 -3.13 2.16 6.56
N VAL A 78 -1.81 2.28 6.67
CA VAL A 78 -0.93 1.16 7.06
C VAL A 78 -1.26 0.68 8.46
N GLU A 79 -1.44 1.59 9.42
CA GLU A 79 -1.83 1.23 10.79
C GLU A 79 -3.18 0.53 10.83
N SER A 80 -4.17 1.05 10.11
CA SER A 80 -5.51 0.43 10.03
C SER A 80 -5.46 -0.97 9.41
N LEU A 81 -4.73 -1.15 8.30
CA LEU A 81 -4.57 -2.46 7.66
C LEU A 81 -3.80 -3.45 8.55
N ALA A 82 -2.80 -2.99 9.29
CA ALA A 82 -2.05 -3.83 10.23
C ALA A 82 -2.94 -4.32 11.38
N GLN A 83 -3.80 -3.45 11.91
CA GLN A 83 -4.79 -3.82 12.93
C GLN A 83 -5.81 -4.82 12.39
N GLU A 84 -6.33 -4.59 11.19
CA GLU A 84 -7.30 -5.48 10.56
C GLU A 84 -6.68 -6.85 10.25
N THR A 85 -5.45 -6.87 9.74
CA THR A 85 -4.69 -8.10 9.48
C THR A 85 -4.49 -8.91 10.76
N THR A 86 -4.12 -8.25 11.86
CA THR A 86 -3.95 -8.91 13.17
C THR A 86 -5.27 -9.51 13.65
N LYS A 87 -6.36 -8.75 13.57
CA LYS A 87 -7.71 -9.21 13.95
C LYS A 87 -8.18 -10.39 13.11
N ASN A 88 -7.96 -10.34 11.80
CA ASN A 88 -8.33 -11.42 10.89
C ASN A 88 -7.49 -12.66 11.12
N LYS A 89 -6.20 -12.52 11.42
CA LYS A 89 -5.33 -13.64 11.82
C LYS A 89 -5.83 -14.32 13.09
N SER A 90 -6.20 -13.56 14.12
CA SER A 90 -6.77 -14.13 15.35
C SER A 90 -8.06 -14.91 15.08
N ARG A 91 -9.00 -14.32 14.32
CA ARG A 91 -10.25 -14.99 13.94
C ARG A 91 -10.02 -16.27 13.13
N LEU A 92 -9.03 -16.25 12.23
CA LEU A 92 -8.66 -17.43 11.46
C LEU A 92 -8.15 -18.55 12.37
N MET A 93 -7.29 -18.21 13.33
CA MET A 93 -6.77 -19.18 14.29
C MET A 93 -7.87 -19.75 15.18
N GLU A 94 -8.85 -18.95 15.62
CA GLU A 94 -10.02 -19.46 16.35
C GLU A 94 -10.78 -20.51 15.55
N VAL A 95 -10.98 -20.30 14.23
CA VAL A 95 -11.63 -21.29 13.35
C VAL A 95 -10.79 -22.56 13.23
N VAL A 96 -9.47 -22.43 13.09
CA VAL A 96 -8.54 -23.58 13.04
C VAL A 96 -8.57 -24.36 14.36
N GLU A 97 -8.52 -23.68 15.50
CA GLU A 97 -8.62 -24.29 16.82
C GLU A 97 -9.94 -25.04 17.01
N GLN A 98 -11.06 -24.43 16.60
CA GLN A 98 -12.37 -25.07 16.68
C GLN A 98 -12.44 -26.36 15.85
N GLU A 99 -11.89 -26.37 14.62
CA GLU A 99 -11.85 -27.58 13.80
C GLU A 99 -10.86 -28.62 14.34
N PHE A 100 -9.69 -28.18 14.82
CA PHE A 100 -8.69 -29.05 15.40
C PHE A 100 -9.21 -29.78 16.65
N ASN A 101 -9.91 -29.06 17.53
CA ASN A 101 -10.47 -29.60 18.77
C ASN A 101 -11.60 -30.61 18.55
N LYS A 102 -12.20 -30.67 17.36
CA LYS A 102 -13.17 -31.72 16.99
C LYS A 102 -12.49 -33.08 16.80
N ILE A 103 -11.18 -33.10 16.56
CA ILE A 103 -10.41 -34.31 16.30
C ILE A 103 -9.86 -34.84 17.62
N SER A 104 -10.19 -36.09 17.95
CA SER A 104 -9.69 -36.75 19.15
C SER A 104 -8.28 -37.28 18.91
N PHE A 105 -7.27 -36.48 19.23
CA PHE A 105 -5.88 -36.91 19.17
C PHE A 105 -5.45 -37.64 20.45
N LEU A 106 -4.76 -38.78 20.30
CA LEU A 106 -4.28 -39.61 21.40
C LEU A 106 -2.97 -39.11 22.02
N ASN A 107 -2.19 -38.36 21.25
CA ASN A 107 -0.88 -37.82 21.66
C ASN A 107 -0.93 -36.32 22.00
N SER A 108 -2.12 -35.73 22.12
CA SER A 108 -2.37 -34.34 22.51
C SER A 108 -1.48 -33.28 21.80
N PRO A 109 -1.43 -33.25 20.46
CA PRO A 109 -0.77 -32.17 19.72
C PRO A 109 -1.45 -30.82 19.96
N THR A 110 -0.72 -29.72 19.77
CA THR A 110 -1.25 -28.36 19.84
C THR A 110 -1.40 -27.76 18.45
N VAL A 111 -2.32 -26.79 18.33
CA VAL A 111 -2.62 -26.09 17.06
C VAL A 111 -1.41 -25.33 16.51
N ASP A 112 -0.52 -24.87 17.39
CA ASP A 112 0.72 -24.17 17.01
C ASP A 112 1.68 -25.03 16.16
N LEU A 113 1.50 -26.35 16.16
CA LEU A 113 2.31 -27.27 15.36
C LEU A 113 1.78 -27.43 13.92
N LEU A 114 0.62 -26.84 13.58
CA LEU A 114 0.11 -26.82 12.23
C LEU A 114 0.85 -25.79 11.38
N ASN A 115 1.18 -26.18 10.14
CA ASN A 115 1.60 -25.22 9.14
C ASN A 115 0.37 -24.56 8.51
N ILE A 116 0.09 -23.31 8.90
CA ILE A 116 -1.08 -22.54 8.44
C ILE A 116 -1.04 -22.32 6.92
N ASP A 117 0.14 -22.16 6.32
CA ASP A 117 0.28 -21.90 4.88
C ASP A 117 -0.06 -23.14 4.04
N GLU A 118 -0.03 -24.33 4.64
CA GLU A 118 -0.41 -25.60 4.01
C GLU A 118 -1.89 -25.97 4.28
N LEU A 119 -2.67 -25.14 4.99
CA LEU A 119 -4.06 -25.43 5.29
C LEU A 119 -4.99 -25.11 4.10
N ASP A 120 -5.75 -26.12 3.66
CA ASP A 120 -6.90 -25.89 2.78
C ASP A 120 -8.13 -25.48 3.60
N PHE A 121 -8.40 -24.16 3.67
CA PHE A 121 -9.55 -23.62 4.40
C PHE A 121 -10.91 -24.04 3.81
N LYS A 122 -10.98 -24.57 2.58
CA LYS A 122 -12.22 -25.17 2.05
C LYS A 122 -12.49 -26.55 2.63
N ASN A 123 -11.43 -27.26 3.06
CA ASN A 123 -11.49 -28.62 3.60
C ASN A 123 -10.62 -28.74 4.86
N LEU A 124 -10.84 -27.83 5.80
CA LEU A 124 -9.93 -27.61 6.94
C LEU A 124 -9.68 -28.89 7.76
N ASN A 125 -10.73 -29.66 8.08
CA ASN A 125 -10.62 -30.94 8.78
C ASN A 125 -9.70 -31.94 8.06
N LYS A 126 -9.88 -32.13 6.74
CA LYS A 126 -9.04 -33.03 5.93
C LYS A 126 -7.60 -32.55 5.89
N SER A 127 -7.41 -31.25 5.79
CA SER A 127 -6.08 -30.65 5.77
C SER A 127 -5.34 -30.85 7.10
N ILE A 128 -6.04 -30.69 8.22
CA ILE A 128 -5.51 -30.95 9.56
C ILE A 128 -5.15 -32.44 9.71
N LEU A 129 -6.01 -33.36 9.28
CA LEU A 129 -5.73 -34.80 9.32
C LEU A 129 -4.52 -35.18 8.45
N LYS A 130 -4.37 -34.58 7.27
CA LYS A 130 -3.20 -34.80 6.42
C LYS A 130 -1.90 -34.35 7.09
N GLN A 131 -1.92 -33.21 7.77
CA GLN A 131 -0.76 -32.76 8.54
C GLN A 131 -0.53 -33.64 9.79
N ALA A 132 -1.59 -34.13 10.43
CA ALA A 132 -1.51 -35.08 11.53
C ALA A 132 -0.80 -36.36 11.10
N GLU A 133 -1.14 -36.93 9.94
CA GLU A 133 -0.45 -38.10 9.37
C GLU A 133 1.04 -37.80 9.11
N LYS A 134 1.35 -36.69 8.45
CA LYS A 134 2.73 -36.23 8.17
C LYS A 134 3.55 -36.07 9.45
N ASN A 135 2.92 -35.61 10.53
CA ASN A 135 3.54 -35.36 11.83
C ASN A 135 3.41 -36.55 12.80
N ASN A 136 2.91 -37.71 12.36
CA ASN A 136 2.69 -38.91 13.16
C ASN A 136 1.77 -38.70 14.39
N TRP A 137 0.80 -37.79 14.31
CA TRP A 137 -0.21 -37.61 15.34
C TRP A 137 -1.28 -38.69 15.22
N LYS A 138 -1.56 -39.37 16.34
CA LYS A 138 -2.49 -40.48 16.37
C LYS A 138 -3.89 -39.96 16.61
N VAL A 139 -4.81 -40.29 15.71
CA VAL A 139 -6.23 -39.94 15.83
C VAL A 139 -6.99 -41.17 16.32
N ALA A 140 -7.86 -41.00 17.33
CA ALA A 140 -8.76 -42.06 17.75
C ALA A 140 -9.75 -42.35 16.62
N GLU A 141 -9.96 -43.62 16.30
CA GLU A 141 -11.00 -44.00 15.34
C GLU A 141 -12.35 -43.48 15.86
N ALA A 142 -13.04 -42.69 15.02
CA ALA A 142 -14.37 -42.24 15.34
C ALA A 142 -15.25 -43.47 15.54
N GLN A 143 -15.80 -43.65 16.75
CA GLN A 143 -16.89 -44.62 16.89
C GLN A 143 -18.01 -44.17 15.95
N PRO A 144 -18.54 -45.05 15.08
CA PRO A 144 -19.64 -44.68 14.22
C PRO A 144 -20.77 -44.17 15.11
N GLU A 145 -21.34 -43.01 14.76
CA GLU A 145 -22.56 -42.51 15.39
C GLU A 145 -23.52 -43.69 15.51
N LYS A 146 -23.95 -43.99 16.75
CA LYS A 146 -25.04 -44.94 16.94
C LYS A 146 -26.17 -44.43 16.07
N LYS A 147 -26.49 -45.17 15.01
CA LYS A 147 -27.72 -44.96 14.26
C LYS A 147 -28.81 -44.92 15.32
N ASP A 148 -29.50 -43.79 15.43
CA ASP A 148 -30.73 -43.73 16.19
C ASP A 148 -31.60 -44.88 15.69
N ASP A 149 -31.77 -45.89 16.53
CA ASP A 149 -32.77 -46.92 16.31
C ASP A 149 -34.07 -46.17 16.12
N LYS A 150 -34.57 -46.16 14.89
CA LYS A 150 -35.89 -45.63 14.56
C LYS A 150 -36.84 -46.23 15.59
N LYS A 151 -37.38 -45.40 16.48
CA LYS A 151 -38.50 -45.81 17.32
C LYS A 151 -39.60 -46.26 16.36
N GLU A 152 -39.80 -47.57 16.27
CA GLU A 152 -40.97 -48.14 15.65
C GLU A 152 -42.17 -47.57 16.39
N PHE A 153 -42.87 -46.63 15.77
CA PHE A 153 -44.17 -46.22 16.25
C PHE A 153 -45.10 -47.42 16.08
N ALA A 154 -45.34 -48.15 17.18
CA ALA A 154 -46.40 -49.14 17.24
C ALA A 154 -47.75 -48.43 17.05
N PHE A 155 -48.29 -48.50 15.84
CA PHE A 155 -49.63 -48.04 15.53
C PHE A 155 -50.64 -49.04 16.10
N TYR A 156 -51.37 -48.65 17.15
CA TYR A 156 -52.52 -49.40 17.65
C TYR A 156 -53.80 -48.85 16.99
N PRO A 157 -54.44 -49.59 16.07
CA PRO A 157 -55.73 -49.16 15.52
C PRO A 157 -56.78 -49.20 16.63
N LYS A 158 -57.36 -48.04 16.98
CA LYS A 158 -58.59 -48.00 17.77
C LYS A 158 -59.75 -48.46 16.88
N GLY A 159 -60.17 -49.72 17.07
CA GLY A 159 -61.38 -50.24 16.45
C GLY A 159 -62.60 -49.40 16.85
N VAL A 160 -63.36 -48.95 15.86
CA VAL A 160 -64.70 -48.40 16.06
C VAL A 160 -65.62 -49.61 16.29
N ILE A 161 -66.16 -49.75 17.50
CA ILE A 161 -67.25 -50.69 17.74
C ILE A 161 -68.52 -50.03 17.21
N SER A 162 -69.01 -50.47 16.05
CA SER A 162 -70.39 -50.21 15.65
C SER A 162 -71.29 -51.23 16.32
N THR A 163 -72.12 -50.79 17.27
CA THR A 163 -73.29 -51.56 17.70
C THR A 163 -74.45 -51.23 16.76
N PHE A 164 -74.99 -52.29 16.15
CA PHE A 164 -76.25 -52.33 15.42
C PHE A 164 -77.45 -52.02 16.32
#